data_AF-A0A0K6HMV0-F1
#
_entry.id   AF-A0A0K6HMV0-F1
#
_cell.length_a   1.000
_cell.length_b   1.000
_cell.length_c   1.000
_cell.angle_alpha   90.00
_cell.angle_beta   90.00
_cell.angle_gamma   90.00
#
_symmetry.space_group_name_H-M   'P 1'
#
loop_
_entity.id
_entity.type
_entity.pdbx_description
1 polymer ?
#
loop_
_entity_poly.entity_id
_entity_poly.type
_entity_poly.pdbx_seq_one_letter_code
_entity_poly.pdbx_strand_id
1 'polypeptide(L)'
;MSMFNGLRLAGRSVKFAARQLAAAGLSASVLLGAFAEASAAPRSVPPGNRNAEQPAIPFASARRTAAMRSTYDAKFERVLGVLRRDTALISDIKRVAARYDIDPVHMIGAIVGEHTYNYDSLDSAQSYYVKALSYAGVSLNFAHGGVNVTDFVQKPQFSACNTGAIQNDSNKLWTCYERVWDSDFRGKSVDGTRYPRTNFNETFFQPLFSGQSFGLGQLSPLTVLKMTDRVARQSRLQRLTADNARDVYQATMDPNISLHYMAAIIQDAIEAYRIVGDVDISNNPGITATLYNLGDPWNRAAQFRRSGNTWPQENYYGWLVNEKLEKLRSLL
;
A
#
# COMPACT_ATOMS: atom_id res chain seq x y z
N MET A 1 10.57 -23.72 -62.54
CA MET A 1 9.53 -24.77 -62.66
C MET A 1 8.59 -24.56 -61.48
N SER A 2 7.57 -23.69 -61.57
CA SER A 2 6.38 -23.74 -62.43
C SER A 2 5.57 -25.01 -62.21
N MET A 3 4.41 -24.90 -61.56
CA MET A 3 3.16 -25.38 -62.15
C MET A 3 2.02 -24.43 -61.77
N PHE A 4 1.64 -23.64 -62.78
CA PHE A 4 0.42 -22.88 -62.91
C PHE A 4 -0.69 -23.78 -63.48
N ASN A 5 -1.94 -23.52 -63.04
CA ASN A 5 -3.21 -23.48 -63.79
C ASN A 5 -3.48 -24.39 -65.01
N GLY A 6 -4.74 -24.82 -65.11
CA GLY A 6 -5.48 -24.70 -66.38
C GLY A 6 -6.82 -25.45 -66.47
N LEU A 7 -7.94 -24.70 -66.49
CA LEU A 7 -9.00 -24.63 -67.55
C LEU A 7 -10.25 -23.93 -66.95
N ARG A 8 -10.68 -22.71 -67.37
CA ARG A 8 -11.46 -22.31 -68.59
C ARG A 8 -12.82 -23.04 -68.68
N LEU A 9 -13.98 -22.44 -68.98
CA LEU A 9 -14.37 -21.17 -69.61
C LEU A 9 -15.90 -20.92 -69.45
N ALA A 10 -16.27 -19.64 -69.35
CA ALA A 10 -17.42 -18.91 -69.93
C ALA A 10 -18.88 -19.39 -69.82
N GLY A 11 -19.80 -18.45 -69.53
CA GLY A 11 -21.19 -18.56 -69.98
C GLY A 11 -22.23 -17.55 -69.46
N ARG A 12 -22.24 -16.35 -70.06
CA ARG A 12 -23.41 -15.48 -70.38
C ARG A 12 -24.31 -14.85 -69.28
N SER A 13 -24.40 -13.53 -69.39
CA SER A 13 -25.42 -12.64 -68.82
C SER A 13 -26.71 -12.62 -69.65
N VAL A 14 -27.87 -12.50 -69.00
CA VAL A 14 -29.12 -11.95 -69.57
C VAL A 14 -29.77 -11.05 -68.53
N LYS A 15 -30.08 -9.82 -68.93
CA LYS A 15 -30.79 -8.78 -68.16
C LYS A 15 -32.29 -9.09 -68.14
N PHE A 16 -32.99 -8.84 -67.03
CA PHE A 16 -34.37 -8.33 -67.04
C PHE A 16 -34.68 -7.68 -65.68
N ALA A 17 -35.15 -6.44 -65.73
CA ALA A 17 -35.76 -5.75 -64.60
C ALA A 17 -37.25 -5.61 -64.86
N ALA A 18 -38.11 -6.04 -63.93
CA ALA A 18 -39.46 -5.51 -63.76
C ALA A 18 -40.08 -5.92 -62.40
N ARG A 19 -40.30 -4.89 -61.58
CA ARG A 19 -41.43 -4.63 -60.66
C ARG A 19 -41.94 -5.70 -59.67
N GLN A 20 -41.67 -5.38 -58.39
CA GLN A 20 -42.57 -5.33 -57.23
C GLN A 20 -43.70 -6.37 -57.08
N LEU A 21 -43.64 -7.13 -55.99
CA LEU A 21 -44.79 -7.41 -55.12
C LEU A 21 -44.27 -7.65 -53.69
N ALA A 22 -44.93 -6.99 -52.74
CA ALA A 22 -44.58 -6.94 -51.34
C ALA A 22 -44.76 -8.29 -50.64
N ALA A 23 -43.82 -8.64 -49.76
CA ALA A 23 -44.05 -9.57 -48.67
C ALA A 23 -43.33 -9.04 -47.43
N ALA A 24 -44.12 -8.70 -46.42
CA ALA A 24 -43.68 -8.17 -45.15
C ALA A 24 -42.86 -9.22 -44.40
N GLY A 25 -41.55 -8.98 -44.27
CA GLY A 25 -40.71 -9.63 -43.29
C GLY A 25 -40.50 -8.68 -42.12
N LEU A 26 -41.13 -8.94 -40.97
CA LEU A 26 -40.77 -8.28 -39.71
C LEU A 26 -39.34 -8.71 -39.34
N SER A 27 -38.35 -7.89 -39.70
CA SER A 27 -37.01 -7.98 -39.12
C SER A 27 -37.02 -7.29 -37.76
N ALA A 28 -37.28 -8.06 -36.69
CA ALA A 28 -37.04 -7.60 -35.33
C ALA A 28 -35.54 -7.40 -35.11
N SER A 29 -35.07 -6.18 -35.34
CA SER A 29 -33.72 -5.77 -34.96
C SER A 29 -33.69 -5.63 -33.45
N VAL A 30 -33.24 -6.68 -32.75
CA VAL A 30 -32.90 -6.59 -31.33
C VAL A 30 -31.67 -5.69 -31.23
N LEU A 31 -31.91 -4.41 -30.96
CA LEU A 31 -30.90 -3.48 -30.49
C LEU A 31 -30.47 -3.96 -29.09
N LEU A 32 -29.42 -4.78 -29.04
CA LEU A 32 -28.62 -4.98 -27.83
C LEU A 32 -27.94 -3.64 -27.51
N GLY A 33 -28.69 -2.74 -26.89
CA GLY A 33 -28.13 -1.58 -26.22
C GLY A 33 -27.26 -2.08 -25.08
N ALA A 34 -25.95 -2.07 -25.26
CA ALA A 34 -25.01 -2.14 -24.16
C ALA A 34 -25.24 -0.90 -23.30
N PHE A 35 -26.03 -1.04 -22.24
CA PHE A 35 -26.02 -0.10 -21.14
C PHE A 35 -24.63 -0.20 -20.51
N ALA A 36 -23.70 0.64 -20.98
CA ALA A 36 -22.56 0.99 -20.17
C ALA A 36 -23.13 1.73 -18.96
N GLU A 37 -23.27 1.04 -17.83
CA GLU A 37 -23.44 1.72 -16.55
C GLU A 37 -22.26 2.68 -16.43
N ALA A 38 -22.53 3.98 -16.56
CA ALA A 38 -21.55 4.99 -16.22
C ALA A 38 -21.28 4.81 -14.72
N SER A 39 -20.16 4.17 -14.38
CA SER A 39 -19.72 4.09 -12.99
C SER A 39 -19.56 5.53 -12.50
N ALA A 40 -20.46 5.98 -11.62
CA ALA A 40 -20.32 7.28 -11.00
C ALA A 40 -18.93 7.37 -10.35
N ALA A 41 -18.25 8.51 -10.53
CA ALA A 41 -16.94 8.71 -9.92
C ALA A 41 -17.03 8.47 -8.40
N PRO A 42 -16.02 7.83 -7.78
CA PRO A 42 -16.01 7.60 -6.34
C PRO A 42 -16.24 8.89 -5.56
N ARG A 43 -17.09 8.81 -4.53
CA ARG A 43 -17.44 10.00 -3.74
C ARG A 43 -16.22 10.50 -2.96
N SER A 44 -15.86 11.77 -3.10
CA SER A 44 -14.78 12.37 -2.31
C SER A 44 -15.17 12.42 -0.84
N VAL A 45 -14.32 11.88 0.03
CA VAL A 45 -14.46 11.97 1.49
C VAL A 45 -14.18 13.41 1.91
N PRO A 46 -15.06 14.06 2.70
CA PRO A 46 -14.83 15.43 3.15
C PRO A 46 -13.61 15.51 4.07
N PRO A 47 -12.86 16.62 4.06
CA PRO A 47 -11.74 16.83 4.98
C PRO A 47 -12.21 16.88 6.44
N GLY A 48 -11.26 16.80 7.36
CA GLY A 48 -11.51 16.90 8.80
C GLY A 48 -12.05 15.62 9.43
N ASN A 49 -12.24 15.67 10.75
CA ASN A 49 -12.58 14.51 11.57
C ASN A 49 -14.03 14.04 11.39
N ARG A 50 -14.26 12.74 11.59
CA ARG A 50 -15.62 12.16 11.75
C ARG A 50 -16.10 12.15 13.19
N ASN A 51 -15.16 12.14 14.15
CA ASN A 51 -15.43 12.18 15.58
C ASN A 51 -15.08 13.56 16.15
N ALA A 52 -15.95 14.12 17.00
CA ALA A 52 -15.71 15.40 17.66
C ALA A 52 -14.53 15.35 18.64
N GLU A 53 -14.34 14.19 19.28
CA GLU A 53 -13.25 13.94 20.21
C GLU A 53 -12.29 12.89 19.66
N GLN A 54 -11.05 12.94 20.12
CA GLN A 54 -10.03 11.98 19.71
C GLN A 54 -10.41 10.56 20.17
N PRO A 55 -10.39 9.56 19.28
CA PRO A 55 -10.57 8.17 19.68
C PRO A 55 -9.54 7.72 20.73
N ALA A 56 -9.90 6.70 21.52
CA ALA A 56 -9.06 6.19 22.59
C ALA A 56 -7.65 5.80 22.09
N ILE A 57 -6.63 6.30 22.79
CA ILE A 57 -5.24 5.98 22.49
C ILE A 57 -4.88 4.65 23.17
N PRO A 58 -4.29 3.67 22.45
CA PRO A 58 -3.93 2.38 23.03
C PRO A 58 -3.00 2.50 24.24
N PHE A 59 -3.20 1.63 25.24
CA PHE A 59 -2.44 1.61 26.49
C PHE A 59 -0.91 1.55 26.28
N ALA A 60 -0.45 0.80 25.26
CA ALA A 60 0.97 0.71 24.95
C ALA A 60 1.60 2.07 24.61
N SER A 61 0.88 2.93 23.88
CA SER A 61 1.33 4.29 23.54
C SER A 61 1.35 5.20 24.77
N ALA A 62 0.33 5.08 25.63
CA ALA A 62 0.28 5.82 26.90
C ALA A 62 1.45 5.44 27.82
N ARG A 63 1.73 4.13 27.95
CA ARG A 63 2.84 3.61 28.76
C ARG A 63 4.21 4.10 28.26
N ARG A 64 4.45 4.08 26.94
CA ARG A 64 5.71 4.60 26.36
C ARG A 64 5.90 6.09 26.64
N THR A 65 4.85 6.87 26.45
CA THR A 65 4.86 8.32 26.68
C THR A 65 5.14 8.65 28.15
N ALA A 66 4.51 7.94 29.08
CA ALA A 66 4.78 8.06 30.51
C ALA A 66 6.22 7.64 30.88
N ALA A 67 6.73 6.55 30.31
CA ALA A 67 8.10 6.08 30.54
C ALA A 67 9.17 7.11 30.09
N MET A 68 8.85 7.91 29.06
CA MET A 68 9.69 8.98 28.53
C MET A 68 9.47 10.33 29.22
N ARG A 69 8.60 10.41 30.26
CA ARG A 69 8.25 11.66 30.97
C ARG A 69 7.86 12.80 30.02
N SER A 70 7.11 12.47 28.96
CA SER A 70 6.68 13.40 27.92
C SER A 70 5.15 13.46 27.81
N THR A 71 4.63 14.34 26.96
CA THR A 71 3.20 14.41 26.60
C THR A 71 3.04 14.34 25.08
N TYR A 72 1.86 13.96 24.59
CA TYR A 72 1.61 13.92 23.14
C TYR A 72 1.77 15.29 22.48
N ASP A 73 1.33 16.37 23.14
CA ASP A 73 1.53 17.74 22.65
C ASP A 73 3.01 18.11 22.55
N ALA A 74 3.81 17.79 23.57
CA ALA A 74 5.25 18.05 23.55
C ALA A 74 5.95 17.27 22.42
N LYS A 75 5.53 16.02 22.19
CA LYS A 75 6.04 15.20 21.09
C LYS A 75 5.64 15.76 19.72
N PHE A 76 4.37 16.16 19.56
CA PHE A 76 3.88 16.81 18.35
C PHE A 76 4.69 18.07 18.03
N GLU A 77 4.85 18.99 18.99
CA GLU A 77 5.58 20.24 18.77
C GLU A 77 7.08 19.99 18.49
N ARG A 78 7.68 18.94 19.09
CA ARG A 78 9.07 18.53 18.77
C ARG A 78 9.20 18.11 17.31
N VAL A 79 8.36 17.19 16.84
CA VAL A 79 8.39 16.68 15.46
C VAL A 79 8.11 17.79 14.46
N LEU A 80 7.11 18.64 14.75
CA LEU A 80 6.79 19.81 13.95
C LEU A 80 8.00 20.77 13.86
N GLY A 81 8.70 20.98 14.97
CA GLY A 81 9.91 21.80 15.03
C GLY A 81 11.06 21.24 14.20
N VAL A 82 11.26 19.91 14.16
CA VAL A 82 12.29 19.29 13.31
C VAL A 82 11.94 19.45 11.83
N LEU A 83 10.70 19.12 11.45
CA LEU A 83 10.22 19.28 10.07
C LEU A 83 10.32 20.73 9.59
N ARG A 84 10.02 21.71 10.46
CA ARG A 84 10.14 23.13 10.13
C ARG A 84 11.58 23.58 9.88
N ARG A 85 12.56 23.01 10.58
CA ARG A 85 13.99 23.35 10.41
C ARG A 85 14.64 22.63 9.23
N ASP A 86 14.22 21.40 8.96
CA ASP A 86 14.79 20.56 7.89
C ASP A 86 14.12 20.85 6.54
N THR A 87 14.45 21.99 5.95
CA THR A 87 13.90 22.42 4.65
C THR A 87 14.29 21.49 3.50
N ALA A 88 15.42 20.79 3.62
CA ALA A 88 15.83 19.77 2.65
C ALA A 88 14.90 18.57 2.68
N LEU A 89 14.59 18.04 3.88
CA LEU A 89 13.61 16.97 4.04
C LEU A 89 12.22 17.37 3.52
N ILE A 90 11.76 18.59 3.78
CA ILE A 90 10.48 19.09 3.24
C ILE A 90 10.51 19.14 1.70
N SER A 91 11.61 19.59 1.11
CA SER A 91 11.79 19.59 -0.36
C SER A 91 11.74 18.16 -0.93
N ASP A 92 12.39 17.21 -0.26
CA ASP A 92 12.37 15.80 -0.62
C ASP A 92 10.96 15.21 -0.52
N ILE A 93 10.22 15.50 0.55
CA ILE A 93 8.82 15.10 0.72
C ILE A 93 7.97 15.63 -0.43
N LYS A 94 8.06 16.92 -0.78
CA LYS A 94 7.30 17.51 -1.90
C LYS A 94 7.63 16.83 -3.22
N ARG A 95 8.92 16.65 -3.52
CA ARG A 95 9.38 16.03 -4.76
C ARG A 95 8.92 14.58 -4.88
N VAL A 96 9.01 13.82 -3.79
CA VAL A 96 8.57 12.43 -3.77
C VAL A 96 7.05 12.36 -3.87
N ALA A 97 6.30 13.13 -3.07
CA ALA A 97 4.84 13.16 -3.13
C ALA A 97 4.31 13.44 -4.55
N ALA A 98 4.89 14.44 -5.24
CA ALA A 98 4.54 14.77 -6.62
C ALA A 98 4.76 13.60 -7.59
N ARG A 99 5.80 12.79 -7.40
CA ARG A 99 6.07 11.61 -8.24
C ARG A 99 5.03 10.50 -8.08
N TYR A 100 4.39 10.41 -6.91
CA TYR A 100 3.33 9.45 -6.61
C TYR A 100 1.93 10.07 -6.74
N ASP A 101 1.82 11.29 -7.26
CA ASP A 101 0.54 12.00 -7.42
C ASP A 101 -0.28 12.02 -6.11
N ILE A 102 0.39 12.30 -5.00
CA ILE A 102 -0.23 12.49 -3.69
C ILE A 102 0.10 13.88 -3.16
N ASP A 103 -0.81 14.46 -2.38
CA ASP A 103 -0.53 15.68 -1.65
C ASP A 103 0.56 15.43 -0.58
N PRO A 104 1.66 16.21 -0.52
CA PRO A 104 2.72 16.00 0.46
C PRO A 104 2.26 16.08 1.91
N VAL A 105 1.10 16.69 2.21
CA VAL A 105 0.54 16.70 3.56
C VAL A 105 0.22 15.29 4.09
N HIS A 106 -0.07 14.32 3.21
CA HIS A 106 -0.29 12.93 3.63
C HIS A 106 0.98 12.30 4.20
N MET A 107 2.13 12.57 3.58
CA MET A 107 3.43 12.10 4.07
C MET A 107 3.79 12.77 5.39
N ILE A 108 3.58 14.10 5.50
CA ILE A 108 3.77 14.83 6.76
C ILE A 108 2.86 14.27 7.86
N GLY A 109 1.59 14.01 7.56
CA GLY A 109 0.63 13.42 8.49
C GLY A 109 1.06 12.05 9.00
N ALA A 110 1.57 11.18 8.12
CA ALA A 110 2.12 9.88 8.50
C ALA A 110 3.33 10.02 9.46
N ILE A 111 4.29 10.89 9.13
CA ILE A 111 5.47 11.15 9.99
C ILE A 111 5.03 11.66 11.35
N VAL A 112 4.18 12.68 11.38
CA VAL A 112 3.73 13.31 12.63
C VAL A 112 2.96 12.31 13.49
N GLY A 113 2.03 11.53 12.90
CA GLY A 113 1.32 10.49 13.64
C GLY A 113 2.29 9.51 14.31
N GLU A 114 3.23 8.94 13.53
CA GLU A 114 4.18 7.94 14.01
C GLU A 114 5.05 8.45 15.16
N HIS A 115 5.60 9.66 15.02
CA HIS A 115 6.51 10.22 16.02
C HIS A 115 5.78 10.93 17.17
N THR A 116 4.49 11.23 17.06
CA THR A 116 3.70 11.69 18.22
C THR A 116 3.32 10.54 19.14
N TYR A 117 2.91 9.38 18.61
CA TYR A 117 2.31 8.33 19.44
C TYR A 117 3.16 7.07 19.63
N ASN A 118 4.04 6.72 18.69
CA ASN A 118 4.79 5.46 18.77
C ASN A 118 6.23 5.64 19.25
N TYR A 119 6.94 6.66 18.78
CA TYR A 119 8.38 6.85 19.01
C TYR A 119 8.70 8.26 19.52
N ASP A 120 9.90 8.48 20.05
CA ASP A 120 10.30 9.76 20.67
C ASP A 120 11.62 10.32 20.10
N SER A 121 12.15 9.69 19.04
CA SER A 121 13.55 9.79 18.65
C SER A 121 13.83 10.60 17.38
N LEU A 122 12.86 11.34 16.85
CA LEU A 122 13.10 12.14 15.66
C LEU A 122 13.86 13.41 16.04
N ASP A 123 15.19 13.32 16.02
CA ASP A 123 16.08 14.46 16.24
C ASP A 123 16.43 15.18 14.92
N SER A 124 16.61 14.41 13.83
CA SER A 124 16.83 14.89 12.45
C SER A 124 16.73 13.73 11.44
N ALA A 125 16.68 14.00 10.13
CA ALA A 125 16.82 12.95 9.11
C ALA A 125 18.21 12.28 9.18
N GLN A 126 19.24 13.04 9.56
CA GLN A 126 20.63 12.59 9.68
C GLN A 126 20.81 11.49 10.73
N SER A 127 20.07 11.51 11.83
CA SER A 127 20.15 10.46 12.85
C SER A 127 19.74 9.08 12.31
N TYR A 128 18.81 9.04 11.34
CA TYR A 128 18.41 7.80 10.68
C TYR A 128 19.49 7.24 9.77
N TYR A 129 20.26 8.10 9.07
CA TYR A 129 21.42 7.64 8.30
C TYR A 129 22.48 6.99 9.20
N VAL A 130 22.79 7.60 10.35
CA VAL A 130 23.75 7.04 11.31
C VAL A 130 23.26 5.69 11.84
N LYS A 131 21.96 5.59 12.16
CA LYS A 131 21.35 4.32 12.58
C LYS A 131 21.42 3.28 11.46
N ALA A 132 21.22 3.64 10.20
CA ALA A 132 21.38 2.74 9.06
C ALA A 132 22.80 2.17 8.96
N LEU A 133 23.82 3.02 9.13
CA LEU A 133 25.23 2.61 9.10
C LEU A 133 25.60 1.64 10.22
N SER A 134 24.95 1.73 11.38
CA SER A 134 25.19 0.78 12.49
C SER A 134 24.83 -0.67 12.14
N TYR A 135 24.06 -0.90 11.08
CA TYR A 135 23.73 -2.24 10.60
C TYR A 135 24.67 -2.73 9.48
N ALA A 136 25.63 -1.92 9.04
CA ALA A 136 26.63 -2.36 8.08
C ALA A 136 27.50 -3.47 8.70
N GLY A 137 27.43 -4.68 8.14
CA GLY A 137 28.19 -5.85 8.60
C GLY A 137 27.43 -6.82 9.49
N VAL A 138 26.15 -6.56 9.82
CA VAL A 138 25.28 -7.55 10.46
C VAL A 138 24.82 -8.57 9.42
N SER A 139 24.91 -9.87 9.76
CA SER A 139 24.30 -10.92 8.93
C SER A 139 22.79 -10.85 9.07
N LEU A 140 22.10 -10.51 7.99
CA LEU A 140 20.66 -10.33 7.94
C LEU A 140 20.06 -11.41 7.05
N ASN A 141 19.10 -12.15 7.60
CA ASN A 141 18.33 -13.16 6.88
C ASN A 141 16.88 -13.14 7.35
N PHE A 142 15.96 -13.21 6.40
CA PHE A 142 14.53 -13.35 6.71
C PHE A 142 14.22 -14.83 6.85
N ALA A 143 14.11 -15.31 8.09
CA ALA A 143 14.01 -16.74 8.36
C ALA A 143 13.25 -17.04 9.65
N HIS A 144 12.67 -18.23 9.73
CA HIS A 144 12.08 -18.79 10.95
C HIS A 144 12.56 -20.23 11.15
N GLY A 145 13.04 -20.55 12.36
CA GLY A 145 13.54 -21.89 12.66
C GLY A 145 14.68 -22.34 11.74
N GLY A 146 15.50 -21.40 11.25
CA GLY A 146 16.59 -21.67 10.30
C GLY A 146 16.17 -21.78 8.84
N VAL A 147 14.88 -21.72 8.52
CA VAL A 147 14.35 -21.79 7.15
C VAL A 147 14.15 -20.38 6.60
N ASN A 148 14.76 -20.05 5.46
CA ASN A 148 14.56 -18.77 4.78
C ASN A 148 13.09 -18.60 4.38
N VAL A 149 12.56 -17.38 4.46
CA VAL A 149 11.20 -17.07 4.03
C VAL A 149 10.95 -17.45 2.56
N THR A 150 11.94 -17.30 1.67
CA THR A 150 11.79 -17.64 0.24
C THR A 150 11.65 -19.13 0.01
N ASP A 151 12.31 -19.95 0.83
CA ASP A 151 12.13 -21.41 0.87
C ASP A 151 10.81 -21.80 1.55
N PHE A 152 10.47 -21.12 2.65
CA PHE A 152 9.28 -21.42 3.44
C PHE A 152 7.99 -21.27 2.63
N VAL A 153 7.90 -20.22 1.81
CA VAL A 153 6.72 -19.95 0.97
C VAL A 153 6.62 -20.87 -0.26
N GLN A 154 7.52 -21.84 -0.43
CA GLN A 154 7.39 -22.91 -1.42
C GLN A 154 6.53 -24.09 -0.94
N LYS A 155 6.13 -24.11 0.33
CA LYS A 155 5.28 -25.18 0.87
C LYS A 155 3.92 -25.25 0.13
N PRO A 156 3.29 -26.44 0.04
CA PRO A 156 2.05 -26.64 -0.74
C PRO A 156 0.90 -25.70 -0.40
N GLN A 157 0.79 -25.27 0.87
CA GLN A 157 -0.22 -24.32 1.36
C GLN A 157 -0.15 -22.98 0.62
N PHE A 158 1.02 -22.57 0.14
CA PHE A 158 1.24 -21.32 -0.60
C PHE A 158 1.05 -21.47 -2.12
N SER A 159 0.71 -22.65 -2.63
CA SER A 159 0.56 -22.91 -4.08
C SER A 159 -0.38 -21.93 -4.77
N ALA A 160 -1.48 -21.52 -4.11
CA ALA A 160 -2.41 -20.53 -4.63
C ALA A 160 -1.80 -19.13 -4.78
N CYS A 161 -0.78 -18.79 -3.97
CA CYS A 161 -0.04 -17.53 -4.06
C CYS A 161 1.04 -17.58 -5.14
N ASN A 162 1.61 -18.75 -5.42
CA ASN A 162 2.73 -18.94 -6.34
C ASN A 162 2.30 -19.06 -7.81
N THR A 163 1.28 -18.31 -8.23
CA THR A 163 0.83 -18.24 -9.63
C THR A 163 1.45 -17.04 -10.34
N GLY A 164 1.66 -17.10 -11.65
CA GLY A 164 2.21 -15.97 -12.41
C GLY A 164 1.39 -14.68 -12.28
N ALA A 165 0.07 -14.79 -12.12
CA ALA A 165 -0.82 -13.64 -11.93
C ALA A 165 -0.57 -12.89 -10.62
N ILE A 166 -0.15 -13.59 -9.56
CA ILE A 166 0.12 -13.00 -8.24
C ILE A 166 1.59 -12.60 -8.10
N GLN A 167 2.51 -13.42 -8.59
CA GLN A 167 3.96 -13.16 -8.48
C GLN A 167 4.43 -11.88 -9.21
N ASN A 168 3.66 -11.42 -10.20
CA ASN A 168 3.93 -10.17 -10.93
C ASN A 168 3.48 -8.90 -10.18
N ASP A 169 2.94 -9.05 -8.97
CA ASP A 169 2.48 -7.94 -8.12
C ASP A 169 2.92 -8.20 -6.67
N SER A 170 4.00 -7.54 -6.26
CA SER A 170 4.60 -7.70 -4.94
C SER A 170 3.62 -7.49 -3.80
N ASN A 171 2.67 -6.56 -3.93
CA ASN A 171 1.71 -6.28 -2.86
C ASN A 171 0.72 -7.45 -2.72
N LYS A 172 0.20 -7.97 -3.84
CA LYS A 172 -0.67 -9.15 -3.85
C LYS A 172 0.04 -10.39 -3.35
N LEU A 173 1.29 -10.61 -3.78
CA LEU A 173 2.09 -11.77 -3.40
C LEU A 173 2.31 -11.84 -1.89
N TRP A 174 2.90 -10.79 -1.32
CA TRP A 174 3.23 -10.77 0.10
C TRP A 174 1.97 -10.73 0.97
N THR A 175 0.89 -10.07 0.54
CA THR A 175 -0.41 -10.12 1.23
C THR A 175 -1.03 -11.53 1.18
N CYS A 176 -0.84 -12.27 0.09
CA CYS A 176 -1.29 -13.66 -0.02
C CYS A 176 -0.52 -14.55 0.98
N TYR A 177 0.80 -14.37 1.09
CA TYR A 177 1.61 -15.08 2.07
C TYR A 177 1.20 -14.78 3.51
N GLU A 178 0.93 -13.51 3.86
CA GLU A 178 0.40 -13.15 5.17
C GLU A 178 -0.92 -13.88 5.48
N ARG A 179 -1.83 -13.93 4.49
CA ARG A 179 -3.13 -14.60 4.64
C ARG A 179 -2.98 -16.10 4.87
N VAL A 180 -2.17 -16.78 4.07
CA VAL A 180 -1.92 -18.23 4.23
C VAL A 180 -1.23 -18.52 5.55
N TRP A 181 -0.27 -17.67 5.97
CA TRP A 181 0.34 -17.78 7.29
C TRP A 181 -0.71 -17.71 8.41
N ASP A 182 -1.55 -16.68 8.39
CA ASP A 182 -2.57 -16.47 9.40
C ASP A 182 -3.62 -17.59 9.41
N SER A 183 -4.00 -18.10 8.24
CA SER A 183 -5.01 -19.15 8.14
C SER A 183 -4.47 -20.53 8.48
N ASP A 184 -3.24 -20.87 8.08
CA ASP A 184 -2.81 -22.28 8.05
C ASP A 184 -1.69 -22.58 9.05
N PHE A 185 -0.87 -21.58 9.41
CA PHE A 185 0.33 -21.80 10.22
C PHE A 185 0.25 -21.17 11.62
N ARG A 186 -0.22 -19.93 11.72
CA ARG A 186 -0.13 -19.13 12.95
C ARG A 186 -0.78 -19.82 14.15
N GLY A 187 0.05 -20.16 15.14
CA GLY A 187 -0.37 -20.86 16.36
C GLY A 187 -0.84 -22.29 16.16
N LYS A 188 -0.61 -22.89 14.98
CA LYS A 188 -1.01 -24.24 14.61
C LYS A 188 0.20 -25.18 14.53
N SER A 189 -0.08 -26.47 14.43
CA SER A 189 0.94 -27.48 14.14
C SER A 189 0.72 -27.98 12.71
N VAL A 190 1.77 -27.93 11.89
CA VAL A 190 1.74 -28.38 10.49
C VAL A 190 2.95 -29.28 10.28
N ASP A 191 2.74 -30.49 9.74
CA ASP A 191 3.78 -31.50 9.49
C ASP A 191 4.67 -31.76 10.73
N GLY A 192 4.04 -31.91 11.89
CA GLY A 192 4.74 -32.14 13.17
C GLY A 192 5.47 -30.92 13.75
N THR A 193 5.51 -29.78 13.05
CA THR A 193 6.15 -28.55 13.52
C THR A 193 5.12 -27.61 14.13
N ARG A 194 5.35 -27.14 15.36
CA ARG A 194 4.52 -26.13 16.03
C ARG A 194 4.98 -24.73 15.65
N TYR A 195 4.08 -23.91 15.12
CA TYR A 195 4.37 -22.53 14.73
C TYR A 195 3.92 -21.51 15.79
N PRO A 196 4.60 -20.35 15.88
CA PRO A 196 4.29 -19.31 16.86
C PRO A 196 2.95 -18.63 16.57
N ARG A 197 2.40 -17.94 17.57
CA ARG A 197 1.16 -17.15 17.46
C ARG A 197 1.38 -15.76 16.85
N THR A 198 2.61 -15.41 16.54
CA THR A 198 3.03 -14.13 15.94
C THR A 198 2.61 -14.03 14.47
N ASN A 199 2.42 -12.81 13.95
CA ASN A 199 2.08 -12.64 12.52
C ASN A 199 3.27 -13.00 11.61
N PHE A 200 3.03 -13.02 10.31
CA PHE A 200 4.04 -13.38 9.31
C PHE A 200 5.25 -12.41 9.34
N ASN A 201 4.98 -11.10 9.40
CA ASN A 201 6.00 -10.07 9.59
C ASN A 201 6.85 -10.35 10.83
N GLU A 202 6.19 -10.65 11.95
CA GLU A 202 6.84 -10.93 13.22
C GLU A 202 7.69 -12.19 13.20
N THR A 203 7.26 -13.19 12.45
CA THR A 203 7.88 -14.50 12.44
C THR A 203 9.11 -14.56 11.54
N PHE A 204 9.09 -13.86 10.39
CA PHE A 204 10.13 -13.98 9.36
C PHE A 204 11.00 -12.74 9.20
N PHE A 205 10.48 -11.54 9.51
CA PHE A 205 11.12 -10.27 9.18
C PHE A 205 11.65 -9.53 10.41
N GLN A 206 11.87 -10.25 11.51
CA GLN A 206 12.43 -9.72 12.75
C GLN A 206 13.76 -10.35 13.18
N PRO A 207 14.79 -10.46 12.31
CA PRO A 207 16.10 -10.89 12.76
C PRO A 207 16.70 -9.97 13.85
N LEU A 208 16.19 -8.74 14.01
CA LEU A 208 16.67 -7.75 14.97
C LEU A 208 15.53 -7.11 15.79
N PHE A 209 15.76 -6.96 17.10
CA PHE A 209 15.03 -6.11 18.07
C PHE A 209 13.49 -6.27 18.13
N SER A 210 12.96 -7.48 17.95
CA SER A 210 11.55 -7.79 18.26
C SER A 210 10.53 -6.99 17.41
N GLY A 211 10.83 -6.72 16.14
CA GLY A 211 9.80 -6.21 15.23
C GLY A 211 9.66 -4.74 15.05
N GLN A 212 10.69 -4.00 15.41
CA GLN A 212 10.67 -2.57 15.26
C GLN A 212 10.60 -2.19 13.78
N SER A 213 9.82 -1.16 13.53
CA SER A 213 9.86 -0.36 12.31
C SER A 213 11.09 0.56 12.31
N PHE A 214 11.54 0.97 11.12
CA PHE A 214 12.77 1.75 10.95
C PHE A 214 12.58 3.00 10.09
N GLY A 215 13.54 3.91 10.21
CA GLY A 215 13.59 5.13 9.39
C GLY A 215 12.53 6.18 9.75
N LEU A 216 12.52 7.27 8.99
CA LEU A 216 11.56 8.37 9.15
C LEU A 216 10.11 7.89 9.06
N GLY A 217 9.84 6.96 8.14
CA GLY A 217 8.52 6.40 7.89
C GLY A 217 8.12 5.25 8.81
N GLN A 218 8.99 4.80 9.71
CA GLN A 218 8.74 3.63 10.57
C GLN A 218 8.24 2.43 9.73
N LEU A 219 9.03 2.04 8.73
CA LEU A 219 8.71 0.95 7.81
C LEU A 219 9.26 -0.40 8.30
N SER A 220 8.50 -1.48 8.07
CA SER A 220 9.01 -2.85 8.24
C SER A 220 9.58 -3.37 6.91
N PRO A 221 10.49 -4.37 6.96
CA PRO A 221 10.99 -5.04 5.75
C PRO A 221 9.87 -5.62 4.87
N LEU A 222 8.85 -6.24 5.48
CA LEU A 222 7.72 -6.78 4.74
C LEU A 222 6.93 -5.68 4.01
N THR A 223 6.70 -4.54 4.64
CA THR A 223 6.00 -3.41 4.00
C THR A 223 6.79 -2.88 2.81
N VAL A 224 8.12 -2.79 2.92
CA VAL A 224 8.99 -2.43 1.79
C VAL A 224 8.87 -3.44 0.66
N LEU A 225 8.92 -4.74 0.97
CA LEU A 225 8.76 -5.80 -0.03
C LEU A 225 7.38 -5.77 -0.71
N LYS A 226 6.30 -5.48 0.02
CA LYS A 226 4.95 -5.31 -0.55
C LYS A 226 4.91 -4.20 -1.59
N MET A 227 5.61 -3.10 -1.35
CA MET A 227 5.55 -1.91 -2.20
C MET A 227 6.62 -1.86 -3.29
N THR A 228 7.53 -2.85 -3.35
CA THR A 228 8.73 -2.74 -4.19
C THR A 228 8.44 -2.60 -5.68
N ASP A 229 7.38 -3.21 -6.22
CA ASP A 229 7.04 -3.11 -7.64
C ASP A 229 6.54 -1.71 -7.99
N ARG A 230 5.71 -1.13 -7.11
CA ARG A 230 5.21 0.24 -7.24
C ARG A 230 6.36 1.24 -7.16
N VAL A 231 7.25 1.06 -6.18
CA VAL A 231 8.42 1.92 -6.01
C VAL A 231 9.36 1.82 -7.19
N ALA A 232 9.74 0.62 -7.65
CA ALA A 232 10.64 0.47 -8.79
C ALA A 232 10.10 1.16 -10.05
N ARG A 233 8.80 0.97 -10.33
CA ARG A 233 8.12 1.58 -11.47
C ARG A 233 8.09 3.11 -11.44
N GLN A 234 7.88 3.72 -10.27
CA GLN A 234 7.70 5.18 -10.17
C GLN A 234 9.01 5.93 -9.84
N SER A 235 9.94 5.31 -9.11
CA SER A 235 11.17 5.95 -8.61
C SER A 235 12.43 5.70 -9.45
N ARG A 236 12.45 4.60 -10.24
CA ARG A 236 13.65 4.01 -10.86
C ARG A 236 14.62 3.32 -9.87
N LEU A 237 14.24 3.18 -8.60
CA LEU A 237 14.96 2.32 -7.66
C LEU A 237 14.85 0.86 -8.10
N GLN A 238 15.82 0.04 -7.70
CA GLN A 238 15.81 -1.38 -8.01
C GLN A 238 14.64 -2.09 -7.30
N ARG A 239 14.06 -3.08 -7.98
CA ARG A 239 13.11 -4.00 -7.35
C ARG A 239 13.86 -4.83 -6.31
N LEU A 240 13.33 -4.90 -5.10
CA LEU A 240 13.91 -5.62 -3.98
C LEU A 240 13.37 -7.05 -3.90
N THR A 241 14.16 -7.96 -3.37
CA THR A 241 13.78 -9.36 -3.12
C THR A 241 14.09 -9.75 -1.68
N ALA A 242 13.37 -10.74 -1.16
CA ALA A 242 13.60 -11.22 0.21
C ALA A 242 14.94 -11.96 0.37
N ASP A 243 15.57 -12.41 -0.71
CA ASP A 243 16.91 -13.02 -0.68
C ASP A 243 18.01 -11.99 -0.38
N ASN A 244 17.74 -10.70 -0.60
CA ASN A 244 18.68 -9.63 -0.28
C ASN A 244 18.16 -8.77 0.87
N ALA A 245 18.22 -9.33 2.08
CA ALA A 245 17.77 -8.64 3.29
C ALA A 245 18.49 -7.30 3.52
N ARG A 246 19.78 -7.19 3.15
CA ARG A 246 20.56 -5.97 3.29
C ARG A 246 19.91 -4.79 2.56
N ASP A 247 19.57 -4.97 1.28
CA ASP A 247 18.98 -3.90 0.48
C ASP A 247 17.58 -3.54 0.96
N VAL A 248 16.81 -4.53 1.44
CA VAL A 248 15.50 -4.30 2.07
C VAL A 248 15.65 -3.46 3.34
N TYR A 249 16.61 -3.78 4.20
CA TYR A 249 16.87 -2.98 5.40
C TYR A 249 17.35 -1.58 5.07
N GLN A 250 18.25 -1.43 4.09
CA GLN A 250 18.68 -0.12 3.62
C GLN A 250 17.47 0.72 3.17
N ALA A 251 16.54 0.13 2.42
CA ALA A 251 15.33 0.81 1.97
C ALA A 251 14.37 1.22 3.11
N THR A 252 14.35 0.48 4.22
CA THR A 252 13.57 0.89 5.42
C THR A 252 14.21 2.07 6.18
N MET A 253 15.53 2.22 6.11
CA MET A 253 16.28 3.13 6.98
C MET A 253 16.74 4.42 6.30
N ASP A 254 17.17 4.36 5.04
CA ASP A 254 17.68 5.49 4.28
C ASP A 254 16.55 6.48 3.94
N PRO A 255 16.55 7.73 4.45
CA PRO A 255 15.56 8.75 4.10
C PRO A 255 15.29 8.94 2.61
N ASN A 256 16.32 8.91 1.76
CA ASN A 256 16.15 9.12 0.32
C ASN A 256 15.39 7.97 -0.35
N ILE A 257 15.48 6.76 0.20
CA ILE A 257 14.78 5.58 -0.30
C ILE A 257 13.42 5.42 0.38
N SER A 258 13.40 5.50 1.71
CA SER A 258 12.21 5.24 2.53
C SER A 258 11.05 6.20 2.24
N LEU A 259 11.32 7.46 1.87
CA LEU A 259 10.27 8.40 1.44
C LEU A 259 9.46 7.87 0.25
N HIS A 260 10.10 7.19 -0.71
CA HIS A 260 9.41 6.58 -1.85
C HIS A 260 8.45 5.46 -1.42
N TYR A 261 8.86 4.66 -0.43
CA TYR A 261 8.03 3.61 0.14
C TYR A 261 6.86 4.18 0.94
N MET A 262 7.07 5.27 1.69
CA MET A 262 5.99 5.98 2.38
C MET A 262 4.93 6.48 1.41
N ALA A 263 5.35 7.15 0.33
CA ALA A 263 4.44 7.65 -0.69
C ALA A 263 3.69 6.51 -1.39
N ALA A 264 4.38 5.40 -1.68
CA ALA A 264 3.77 4.20 -2.25
C ALA A 264 2.66 3.60 -1.35
N ILE A 265 2.87 3.54 -0.03
CA ILE A 265 1.87 3.04 0.94
C ILE A 265 0.64 3.94 0.96
N ILE A 266 0.84 5.25 0.99
CA ILE A 266 -0.26 6.23 1.00
C ILE A 266 -1.05 6.14 -0.31
N GLN A 267 -0.36 6.07 -1.46
CA GLN A 267 -1.00 5.91 -2.75
C GLN A 267 -1.79 4.59 -2.83
N ASP A 268 -1.25 3.48 -2.30
CA ASP A 268 -1.93 2.18 -2.23
C ASP A 268 -3.19 2.25 -1.36
N ALA A 269 -3.16 2.98 -0.25
CA ALA A 269 -4.33 3.19 0.61
C ALA A 269 -5.44 4.00 -0.09
N ILE A 270 -5.07 5.08 -0.79
CA ILE A 270 -6.00 5.88 -1.60
C ILE A 270 -6.62 5.00 -2.69
N GLU A 271 -5.80 4.23 -3.41
CA GLU A 271 -6.25 3.33 -4.46
C GLU A 271 -7.21 2.25 -3.93
N ALA A 272 -6.88 1.61 -2.81
CA ALA A 272 -7.72 0.58 -2.20
C ALA A 272 -9.13 1.12 -1.87
N TYR A 273 -9.23 2.31 -1.29
CA TYR A 273 -10.52 2.93 -0.98
C TYR A 273 -11.26 3.39 -2.24
N ARG A 274 -10.55 3.87 -3.25
CA ARG A 274 -11.16 4.25 -4.53
C ARG A 274 -11.77 3.04 -5.26
N ILE A 275 -11.03 1.93 -5.32
CA ILE A 275 -11.42 0.73 -6.08
C ILE A 275 -12.42 -0.15 -5.29
N VAL A 276 -12.13 -0.41 -4.02
CA VAL A 276 -12.91 -1.37 -3.22
C VAL A 276 -13.90 -0.66 -2.30
N GLY A 277 -13.49 0.48 -1.75
CA GLY A 277 -14.31 1.29 -0.85
C GLY A 277 -15.36 2.15 -1.56
N ASP A 278 -15.21 2.39 -2.87
CA ASP A 278 -16.05 3.28 -3.68
C ASP A 278 -16.14 4.72 -3.10
N VAL A 279 -15.03 5.18 -2.53
CA VAL A 279 -14.84 6.54 -2.01
C VAL A 279 -13.42 7.02 -2.27
N ASP A 280 -13.24 8.31 -2.53
CA ASP A 280 -11.91 8.91 -2.68
C ASP A 280 -11.44 9.58 -1.39
N ILE A 281 -10.39 9.03 -0.78
CA ILE A 281 -9.81 9.54 0.47
C ILE A 281 -8.63 10.50 0.24
N SER A 282 -8.30 10.84 -1.01
CA SER A 282 -7.15 11.71 -1.34
C SER A 282 -7.24 13.13 -0.77
N ASN A 283 -8.41 13.56 -0.32
CA ASN A 283 -8.62 14.89 0.28
C ASN A 283 -8.66 14.85 1.82
N ASN A 284 -8.46 13.68 2.44
CA ASN A 284 -8.49 13.52 3.90
C ASN A 284 -7.21 12.85 4.42
N PRO A 285 -6.19 13.63 4.83
CA PRO A 285 -4.93 13.08 5.31
C PRO A 285 -5.04 12.32 6.63
N GLY A 286 -6.04 12.62 7.46
CA GLY A 286 -6.33 11.83 8.64
C GLY A 286 -6.67 10.38 8.31
N ILE A 287 -7.52 10.14 7.31
CA ILE A 287 -7.86 8.77 6.89
C ILE A 287 -6.63 8.03 6.35
N THR A 288 -5.81 8.68 5.52
CA THR A 288 -4.57 8.04 5.03
C THR A 288 -3.59 7.77 6.17
N ALA A 289 -3.47 8.64 7.17
CA ALA A 289 -2.61 8.43 8.33
C ALA A 289 -3.13 7.30 9.23
N THR A 290 -4.45 7.15 9.35
CA THR A 290 -5.06 5.99 10.00
C THR A 290 -4.68 4.69 9.29
N LEU A 291 -4.76 4.66 7.96
CA LEU A 291 -4.41 3.47 7.18
C LEU A 291 -2.91 3.19 7.19
N TYR A 292 -2.08 4.23 7.23
CA TYR A 292 -0.64 4.10 7.41
C TYR A 292 -0.30 3.43 8.74
N ASN A 293 -0.96 3.84 9.82
CA ASN A 293 -0.76 3.26 11.15
C ASN A 293 -1.28 1.82 11.28
N LEU A 294 -2.43 1.54 10.66
CA LEU A 294 -3.14 0.28 10.85
C LEU A 294 -2.77 -0.81 9.83
N GLY A 295 -2.20 -0.42 8.68
CA GLY A 295 -1.94 -1.30 7.55
C GLY A 295 -3.20 -1.91 6.93
N ASP A 296 -2.98 -2.82 5.99
CA ASP A 296 -4.02 -3.62 5.31
C ASP A 296 -5.18 -2.79 4.70
N PRO A 297 -4.88 -1.81 3.83
CA PRO A 297 -5.90 -0.89 3.32
C PRO A 297 -6.96 -1.58 2.47
N TRP A 298 -6.61 -2.65 1.74
CA TRP A 298 -7.52 -3.37 0.85
C TRP A 298 -8.62 -4.11 1.60
N ASN A 299 -8.29 -4.86 2.66
CA ASN A 299 -9.32 -5.51 3.47
C ASN A 299 -10.15 -4.48 4.24
N ARG A 300 -9.53 -3.39 4.71
CA ARG A 300 -10.25 -2.31 5.41
C ARG A 300 -11.23 -1.58 4.49
N ALA A 301 -10.84 -1.31 3.25
CA ALA A 301 -11.73 -0.76 2.23
C ALA A 301 -12.92 -1.70 1.95
N ALA A 302 -12.67 -3.02 1.86
CA ALA A 302 -13.74 -4.02 1.70
C ALA A 302 -14.68 -4.06 2.91
N GLN A 303 -14.14 -4.02 4.13
CA GLN A 303 -14.94 -3.99 5.36
C GLN A 303 -15.77 -2.70 5.45
N PHE A 304 -15.18 -1.56 5.12
CA PHE A 304 -15.89 -0.28 5.03
C PHE A 304 -17.05 -0.35 4.03
N ARG A 305 -16.81 -0.85 2.81
CA ARG A 305 -17.87 -0.97 1.79
C ARG A 305 -19.03 -1.84 2.27
N ARG A 306 -18.75 -2.93 2.98
CA ARG A 306 -19.76 -3.83 3.56
C ARG A 306 -20.48 -3.25 4.76
N SER A 307 -19.87 -2.32 5.50
CA SER A 307 -20.48 -1.76 6.70
C SER A 307 -21.64 -0.80 6.40
N GLY A 308 -21.74 -0.29 5.16
CA GLY A 308 -22.75 0.68 4.76
C GLY A 308 -22.54 2.08 5.33
N ASN A 309 -21.40 2.33 5.98
CA ASN A 309 -21.07 3.66 6.50
C ASN A 309 -20.86 4.65 5.35
N THR A 310 -21.32 5.89 5.54
CA THR A 310 -21.17 6.94 4.53
C THR A 310 -19.70 7.26 4.25
N TRP A 311 -18.89 7.34 5.32
CA TRP A 311 -17.47 7.72 5.29
C TRP A 311 -16.62 6.82 6.18
N PRO A 312 -15.35 6.56 5.82
CA PRO A 312 -14.40 5.95 6.74
C PRO A 312 -14.11 6.88 7.91
N GLN A 313 -13.69 6.30 9.03
CA GLN A 313 -13.40 7.02 10.27
C GLN A 313 -11.92 6.95 10.61
N GLU A 314 -11.43 8.03 11.21
CA GLU A 314 -10.07 8.11 11.71
C GLU A 314 -9.90 7.29 13.00
N ASN A 315 -8.72 6.69 13.17
CA ASN A 315 -8.22 6.35 14.50
C ASN A 315 -7.57 7.58 15.16
N TYR A 316 -7.05 7.41 16.38
CA TYR A 316 -6.36 8.48 17.12
C TYR A 316 -5.21 9.15 16.34
N TYR A 317 -4.50 8.43 15.45
CA TYR A 317 -3.50 9.00 14.53
C TYR A 317 -4.11 9.99 13.56
N GLY A 318 -5.07 9.48 12.78
CA GLY A 318 -5.73 10.27 11.74
C GLY A 318 -6.44 11.47 12.32
N TRP A 319 -7.01 11.30 13.52
CA TRP A 319 -7.71 12.35 14.21
C TRP A 319 -6.79 13.54 14.52
N LEU A 320 -5.59 13.27 15.05
CA LEU A 320 -4.58 14.32 15.30
C LEU A 320 -4.17 15.03 14.02
N VAL A 321 -3.97 14.27 12.93
CA VAL A 321 -3.53 14.83 11.64
C VAL A 321 -4.56 15.81 11.09
N ASN A 322 -5.83 15.45 11.14
CA ASN A 322 -6.92 16.33 10.70
C ASN A 322 -7.09 17.53 11.64
N GLU A 323 -6.99 17.32 12.95
CA GLU A 323 -7.08 18.38 13.96
C GLU A 323 -5.96 19.42 13.80
N LYS A 324 -4.75 18.99 13.43
CA LYS A 324 -3.59 19.86 13.27
C LYS A 324 -3.30 20.21 11.80
N LEU A 325 -4.24 19.98 10.89
CA LEU A 325 -4.02 20.07 9.45
C LEU A 325 -3.46 21.43 9.01
N GLU A 326 -3.95 22.53 9.56
CA GLU A 326 -3.45 23.88 9.26
C GLU A 326 -1.96 24.04 9.64
N LYS A 327 -1.57 23.56 10.83
CA LYS A 327 -0.16 23.57 11.26
C LYS A 327 0.70 22.71 10.34
N LEU A 328 0.22 21.54 9.91
CA LEU A 328 0.96 20.67 9.00
C LEU A 328 1.13 21.30 7.61
N ARG A 329 0.07 21.96 7.11
CA ARG A 329 0.10 22.70 5.85
C ARG A 329 1.09 23.85 5.86
N SER A 330 1.31 24.50 7.01
CA SER A 330 2.29 25.59 7.14
C SER A 330 3.75 25.17 6.87
N LEU A 331 4.03 23.87 6.77
CA LEU A 331 5.34 23.35 6.38
C LEU A 331 5.56 23.30 4.86
N LEU A 332 4.49 23.42 4.06
CA LEU A 332 4.49 23.22 2.61
C LEU A 332 4.44 24.56 1.85
#